data_AF-A0A180FUM1-F1
#
_entry.id   AF-A0A180FUM1-F1
#
_cell.length_a   1.000
_cell.length_b   1.000
_cell.length_c   1.000
_cell.angle_alpha   90.00
_cell.angle_beta   90.00
_cell.angle_gamma   90.00
#
_symmetry.space_group_name_H-M   'P 1'
#
loop_
_entity.id
_entity.type
_entity.pdbx_description
1 polymer ?
#
loop_
_entity_poly.entity_id
_entity_poly.type
_entity_poly.pdbx_seq_one_letter_code
_entity_poly.pdbx_strand_id
1 'polypeptide(L)'
;MIDVFTEEIEVQIKRGISNLYWYKADLNKAWLRSGVEKKICDNLFNLKNDRGEKLSKRELMDLLYNELRNFNYNKRLEISRNFVRLLVEHSNFVPLADGHKIDIAETCSLKLKQIISDQKKQSEYNQKIKQRVHEAKKLDYESALLKIRERFINAEKLTPQKKGYELEKIFSELMRISGIPVEESFKIIGEQIDGAIKYDSNYYLIELKWTTKPSAHSEVASLYVKVEGKMGARGLFISMNGYSKEVVESLPKGKEIKVLFLDGMHIANVIFGHYTFQELMEHAIRQASLKSNIYCSNDLKNKQLLSS
;
A
#
# COMPACT_ATOMS: atom_id res chain seq x y z
N MET A 1 13.54 -18.29 7.55
CA MET A 1 12.53 -19.37 7.35
C MET A 1 12.12 -19.31 5.88
N ILE A 2 11.61 -20.38 5.28
CA ILE A 2 11.18 -20.32 3.86
C ILE A 2 10.07 -19.27 3.68
N ASP A 3 10.24 -18.38 2.71
CA ASP A 3 9.30 -17.30 2.40
C ASP A 3 8.31 -17.75 1.31
N VAL A 4 8.76 -18.63 0.42
CA VAL A 4 7.97 -19.22 -0.66
C VAL A 4 8.07 -20.75 -0.57
N PHE A 5 6.92 -21.43 -0.62
CA PHE A 5 6.86 -22.88 -0.70
C PHE A 5 6.87 -23.34 -2.15
N THR A 6 7.80 -24.23 -2.50
CA THR A 6 7.98 -24.76 -3.86
C THR A 6 7.86 -26.29 -3.86
N GLU A 7 7.65 -26.87 -5.03
CA GLU A 7 7.65 -28.34 -5.19
C GLU A 7 8.99 -28.96 -4.77
N GLU A 8 10.11 -28.28 -5.03
CA GLU A 8 11.42 -28.70 -4.57
C GLU A 8 11.49 -28.81 -3.04
N ILE A 9 10.96 -27.80 -2.32
CA ILE A 9 10.89 -27.82 -0.85
C ILE A 9 10.01 -28.98 -0.38
N GLU A 10 8.85 -29.21 -1.01
CA GLU A 10 7.98 -30.35 -0.69
C GLU A 10 8.74 -31.68 -0.81
N VAL A 11 9.48 -31.87 -1.91
CA VAL A 11 10.28 -33.08 -2.15
C VAL A 11 11.36 -33.24 -1.10
N GLN A 12 12.09 -32.18 -0.74
CA GLN A 12 13.11 -32.24 0.31
C GLN A 12 12.51 -32.56 1.69
N ILE A 13 11.34 -31.99 2.02
CA ILE A 13 10.65 -32.29 3.28
C ILE A 13 10.24 -33.76 3.33
N LYS A 14 9.54 -34.25 2.31
CA LYS A 14 9.05 -35.64 2.26
C LYS A 14 10.20 -36.64 2.39
N ARG A 15 11.27 -36.43 1.61
CA ARG A 15 12.45 -37.29 1.63
C ARG A 15 13.22 -37.18 2.94
N GLY A 16 13.42 -35.95 3.44
CA GLY A 16 14.17 -35.70 4.66
C GLY A 16 13.48 -36.28 5.89
N ILE A 17 12.22 -35.91 6.12
CA ILE A 17 11.47 -36.32 7.31
C ILE A 17 11.26 -37.84 7.36
N SER A 18 10.98 -38.50 6.22
CA SER A 18 10.82 -39.95 6.19
C SER A 18 12.10 -40.74 6.49
N ASN A 19 13.27 -40.15 6.26
CA ASN A 19 14.58 -40.75 6.54
C ASN A 19 15.23 -40.22 7.83
N LEU A 20 14.69 -39.16 8.43
CA LEU A 20 15.17 -38.63 9.71
C LEU A 20 14.80 -39.54 10.88
N TYR A 21 13.59 -40.10 10.86
CA TYR A 21 13.07 -40.93 11.94
C TYR A 21 13.13 -42.40 11.55
N TRP A 22 13.81 -43.24 12.32
CA TRP A 22 13.81 -44.68 12.11
C TRP A 22 12.41 -45.28 12.36
N TYR A 23 11.84 -45.01 13.55
CA TYR A 23 10.55 -45.52 14.00
C TYR A 23 9.37 -44.66 13.55
N LYS A 24 8.27 -45.30 13.11
CA LYS A 24 7.02 -44.63 12.72
C LYS A 24 6.38 -43.85 13.88
N ALA A 25 6.56 -44.30 15.13
CA ALA A 25 6.05 -43.60 16.31
C ALA A 25 6.70 -42.22 16.48
N ASP A 26 7.99 -42.09 16.19
CA ASP A 26 8.69 -40.79 16.30
C ASP A 26 8.35 -39.88 15.12
N LEU A 27 8.14 -40.45 13.93
CA LEU A 27 7.58 -39.71 12.79
C LEU A 27 6.20 -39.12 13.13
N ASN A 28 5.32 -39.89 13.76
CA ASN A 28 3.99 -39.41 14.19
C ASN A 28 4.12 -38.24 15.19
N LYS A 29 5.01 -38.36 16.20
CA LYS A 29 5.30 -37.26 17.13
C LYS A 29 5.81 -36.01 16.39
N ALA A 30 6.64 -36.18 15.36
CA ALA A 30 7.17 -35.08 14.57
C ALA A 30 6.07 -34.36 13.77
N TRP A 31 5.09 -35.09 13.23
CA TRP A 31 3.93 -34.50 12.55
C TRP A 31 3.09 -33.66 13.51
N LEU A 32 2.78 -34.19 14.69
CA LEU A 32 2.05 -33.46 15.72
C LEU A 32 2.78 -32.18 16.14
N ARG A 33 4.11 -32.26 16.37
CA ARG A 33 4.95 -31.09 16.68
C ARG A 33 5.01 -30.07 15.55
N SER A 34 4.84 -30.52 14.30
CA SER A 34 4.82 -29.65 13.14
C SER A 34 3.46 -28.99 12.90
N GLY A 35 2.45 -29.33 13.72
CA GLY A 35 1.11 -28.73 13.65
C GLY A 35 0.12 -29.52 12.78
N VAL A 36 0.43 -30.77 12.42
CA VAL A 36 -0.54 -31.67 11.80
C VAL A 36 -1.57 -32.09 12.84
N GLU A 37 -2.86 -32.00 12.48
CA GLU A 37 -3.95 -32.34 13.39
C GLU A 37 -3.93 -33.82 13.78
N LYS A 38 -4.22 -34.10 15.06
CA LYS A 38 -4.22 -35.46 15.60
C LYS A 38 -5.13 -36.40 14.81
N LYS A 39 -6.32 -35.93 14.40
CA LYS A 39 -7.26 -36.70 13.58
C LYS A 39 -6.63 -37.17 12.26
N ILE A 40 -5.84 -36.31 11.61
CA ILE A 40 -5.14 -36.64 10.36
C ILE A 40 -4.05 -37.67 10.62
N CYS A 41 -3.25 -37.47 11.67
CA CYS A 41 -2.23 -38.44 12.09
C CYS A 41 -2.85 -39.82 12.36
N ASP A 42 -3.91 -39.88 13.18
CA ASP A 42 -4.57 -41.12 13.56
C ASP A 42 -5.17 -41.82 12.33
N ASN A 43 -5.79 -41.08 11.42
CA ASN A 43 -6.31 -41.64 10.17
C ASN A 43 -5.20 -42.22 9.30
N LEU A 44 -4.18 -41.42 8.96
CA LEU A 44 -3.15 -41.80 7.98
C LEU A 44 -2.26 -42.94 8.48
N PHE A 45 -1.88 -42.96 9.76
CA PHE A 45 -1.02 -44.02 10.31
C PHE A 45 -1.72 -45.37 10.48
N ASN A 46 -3.06 -45.40 10.46
CA ASN A 46 -3.86 -46.63 10.51
C ASN A 46 -4.19 -47.20 9.12
N LEU A 47 -3.90 -46.46 8.05
CA LEU A 47 -4.12 -46.93 6.68
C LEU A 47 -3.21 -48.13 6.34
N LYS A 48 -3.73 -48.97 5.44
CA LYS A 48 -3.03 -50.10 4.85
C LYS A 48 -2.98 -49.94 3.33
N ASN A 49 -1.96 -50.49 2.70
CA ASN A 49 -1.90 -50.55 1.24
C ASN A 49 -2.89 -51.60 0.69
N ASP A 50 -2.98 -51.70 -0.63
CA ASP A 50 -3.87 -52.65 -1.33
C ASP A 50 -3.59 -54.13 -0.98
N ARG A 51 -2.41 -54.41 -0.41
CA ARG A 51 -2.00 -55.75 0.05
C ARG A 51 -2.32 -55.99 1.54
N GLY A 52 -2.93 -55.03 2.23
CA GLY A 52 -3.25 -55.11 3.66
C GLY A 52 -2.07 -54.84 4.60
N GLU A 53 -0.95 -54.34 4.07
CA GLU A 53 0.28 -54.06 4.82
C GLU A 53 0.31 -52.61 5.33
N LYS A 54 1.07 -52.34 6.39
CA LYS A 54 1.24 -50.98 6.93
C LYS A 54 2.04 -50.09 5.96
N LEU A 55 1.54 -48.90 5.64
CA LEU A 55 2.21 -47.92 4.77
C LEU A 55 3.62 -47.56 5.25
N SER A 56 4.55 -47.41 4.31
CA SER A 56 5.91 -46.92 4.54
C SER A 56 5.91 -45.43 4.97
N LYS A 57 7.02 -44.97 5.57
CA LYS A 57 7.19 -43.56 5.96
C LYS A 57 7.09 -42.61 4.76
N ARG A 58 7.52 -43.07 3.57
CA ARG A 58 7.44 -42.29 2.33
C ARG A 58 5.99 -42.14 1.87
N GLU A 59 5.25 -43.25 1.81
CA GLU A 59 3.82 -43.23 1.45
C GLU A 59 3.02 -42.35 2.43
N LEU A 60 3.32 -42.43 3.73
CA LEU A 60 2.71 -41.56 4.74
C LEU A 60 2.99 -40.07 4.45
N MET A 61 4.23 -39.68 4.17
CA MET A 61 4.57 -38.30 3.83
C MET A 61 3.88 -37.83 2.54
N ASP A 62 3.73 -38.71 1.55
CA ASP A 62 3.02 -38.40 0.31
C ASP A 62 1.53 -38.16 0.55
N LEU A 63 0.86 -39.05 1.30
CA LEU A 63 -0.55 -38.88 1.68
C LEU A 63 -0.78 -37.64 2.55
N LEU A 64 0.13 -37.34 3.47
CA LEU A 64 0.05 -36.12 4.27
C LEU A 64 0.02 -34.89 3.38
N TYR A 65 0.94 -34.78 2.42
CA TYR A 65 0.97 -33.61 1.54
C TYR A 65 -0.21 -33.56 0.57
N ASN A 66 -0.81 -34.70 0.21
CA ASN A 66 -2.08 -34.72 -0.51
C ASN A 66 -3.20 -34.13 0.36
N GLU A 67 -3.28 -34.49 1.63
CA GLU A 67 -4.25 -33.93 2.57
C GLU A 67 -4.02 -32.43 2.80
N LEU A 68 -2.77 -32.00 3.00
CA LEU A 68 -2.41 -30.61 3.21
C LEU A 68 -2.69 -29.71 1.99
N ARG A 69 -2.86 -30.26 0.78
CA ARG A 69 -3.28 -29.48 -0.41
C ARG A 69 -4.72 -28.99 -0.29
N ASN A 70 -5.55 -29.63 0.52
CA ASN A 70 -6.93 -29.22 0.78
C ASN A 70 -7.02 -28.09 1.83
N PHE A 71 -5.92 -27.78 2.51
CA PHE A 71 -5.85 -26.75 3.53
C PHE A 71 -5.66 -25.38 2.90
N ASN A 72 -6.02 -24.32 3.63
CA ASN A 72 -5.64 -22.97 3.20
C ASN A 72 -4.11 -22.83 3.12
N TYR A 73 -3.66 -21.96 2.21
CA TYR A 73 -2.24 -21.78 1.90
C TYR A 73 -1.39 -21.50 3.15
N ASN A 74 -1.88 -20.65 4.06
CA ASN A 74 -1.15 -20.27 5.26
C ASN A 74 -0.91 -21.45 6.20
N LYS A 75 -1.92 -22.32 6.39
CA LYS A 75 -1.79 -23.48 7.27
C LYS A 75 -0.85 -24.54 6.70
N ARG A 76 -0.94 -24.82 5.39
CA ARG A 76 0.01 -25.71 4.70
C ARG A 76 1.45 -25.17 4.79
N LEU A 77 1.62 -23.87 4.61
CA LEU A 77 2.91 -23.20 4.69
C LEU A 77 3.50 -23.26 6.11
N GLU A 78 2.69 -23.02 7.14
CA GLU A 78 3.09 -23.15 8.55
C GLU A 78 3.60 -24.56 8.87
N ILE A 79 2.83 -25.59 8.53
CA ILE A 79 3.21 -26.99 8.78
C ILE A 79 4.51 -27.32 8.04
N SER A 80 4.62 -26.90 6.77
CA SER A 80 5.83 -27.12 5.96
C SER A 80 7.05 -26.40 6.54
N ARG A 81 6.89 -25.17 7.04
CA ARG A 81 7.95 -24.41 7.73
C ARG A 81 8.45 -25.13 8.98
N ASN A 82 7.54 -25.74 9.73
CA ASN A 82 7.91 -26.52 10.92
C ASN A 82 8.68 -27.79 10.54
N PHE A 83 8.29 -28.50 9.48
CA PHE A 83 9.10 -29.63 8.99
C PHE A 83 10.48 -29.22 8.49
N VAL A 84 10.58 -28.10 7.75
CA VAL A 84 11.88 -27.55 7.35
C VAL A 84 12.72 -27.21 8.56
N ARG A 85 12.12 -26.60 9.59
CA ARG A 85 12.79 -26.28 10.84
C ARG A 85 13.35 -27.54 11.51
N LEU A 86 12.56 -28.60 11.62
CA LEU A 86 13.00 -29.89 12.18
C LEU A 86 14.24 -30.44 11.45
N LEU A 87 14.29 -30.35 10.11
CA LEU A 87 15.44 -30.82 9.34
C LEU A 87 16.66 -29.90 9.45
N VAL A 88 16.45 -28.59 9.38
CA VAL A 88 17.52 -27.58 9.32
C VAL A 88 18.20 -27.41 10.68
N GLU A 89 17.43 -27.48 11.76
CA GLU A 89 17.94 -27.38 13.14
C GLU A 89 18.51 -28.71 13.65
N HIS A 90 18.31 -29.82 12.93
CA HIS A 90 18.91 -31.10 13.29
C HIS A 90 20.44 -31.06 13.08
N SER A 91 21.19 -31.43 14.11
CA SER A 91 22.66 -31.40 14.11
C SER A 91 23.32 -32.78 14.02
N ASN A 92 22.68 -33.84 14.52
CA ASN A 92 23.31 -35.15 14.72
C ASN A 92 22.66 -36.25 13.87
N PHE A 93 23.09 -36.38 12.62
CA PHE A 93 22.61 -37.39 11.68
C PHE A 93 23.30 -38.75 11.88
N VAL A 94 22.96 -39.44 12.98
CA VAL A 94 23.54 -40.75 13.32
C VAL A 94 22.52 -41.88 13.04
N PRO A 95 22.91 -42.96 12.32
CA PRO A 95 22.05 -44.12 12.13
C PRO A 95 21.66 -44.75 13.47
N LEU A 96 20.39 -45.19 13.61
CA LEU A 96 19.89 -45.82 14.84
C LEU A 96 19.89 -47.36 14.76
N ALA A 97 20.03 -47.89 13.55
CA ALA A 97 20.05 -49.30 13.23
C ALA A 97 20.68 -49.51 11.85
N ASP A 98 21.07 -50.75 11.55
CA ASP A 98 21.52 -51.15 10.22
C ASP A 98 20.42 -50.90 9.19
N GLY A 99 20.78 -50.21 8.10
CA GLY A 99 19.85 -49.79 7.06
C GLY A 99 19.10 -48.47 7.32
N HIS A 100 19.37 -47.76 8.43
CA HIS A 100 18.86 -46.41 8.62
C HIS A 100 19.60 -45.41 7.70
N LYS A 101 18.97 -45.07 6.57
CA LYS A 101 19.50 -44.14 5.55
C LYS A 101 19.44 -42.66 5.98
N ILE A 102 20.05 -42.35 7.12
CA ILE A 102 20.03 -41.01 7.73
C ILE A 102 20.76 -39.95 6.89
N ASP A 103 21.70 -40.38 6.04
CA ASP A 103 22.45 -39.58 5.07
C ASP A 103 21.53 -38.85 4.07
N ILE A 104 20.38 -39.46 3.75
CA ILE A 104 19.35 -38.83 2.90
C ILE A 104 18.75 -37.62 3.63
N ALA A 105 18.50 -37.74 4.94
CA ALA A 105 17.95 -36.65 5.73
C ALA A 105 18.96 -35.50 5.88
N GLU A 106 20.24 -35.81 6.08
CA GLU A 106 21.32 -34.83 6.11
C GLU A 106 21.42 -34.06 4.79
N THR A 107 21.42 -34.76 3.65
CA THR A 107 21.44 -34.16 2.32
C THR A 107 20.24 -33.23 2.11
N CYS A 108 19.03 -33.64 2.50
CA CYS A 108 17.83 -32.80 2.40
C CYS A 108 17.94 -31.56 3.29
N SER A 109 18.50 -31.68 4.50
CA SER A 109 18.76 -30.55 5.40
C SER A 109 19.70 -29.53 4.77
N LEU A 110 20.82 -29.97 4.18
CA LEU A 110 21.77 -29.10 3.49
C LEU A 110 21.14 -28.37 2.30
N LYS A 111 20.34 -29.07 1.48
CA LYS A 111 19.60 -28.46 0.37
C LYS A 111 18.60 -27.42 0.85
N LEU A 112 17.84 -27.72 1.90
CA LEU A 112 16.90 -26.76 2.49
C LEU A 112 17.62 -25.53 3.06
N LYS A 113 18.80 -25.71 3.70
CA LYS A 113 19.65 -24.59 4.16
C LYS A 113 20.07 -23.70 3.00
N GLN A 114 20.47 -24.29 1.87
CA GLN A 114 20.84 -23.56 0.65
C GLN A 114 19.64 -22.78 0.09
N ILE A 115 18.49 -23.43 -0.10
CA ILE A 115 17.25 -22.80 -0.60
C ILE A 115 16.86 -21.60 0.28
N ILE A 116 16.91 -21.74 1.61
CA ILE A 116 16.60 -20.64 2.54
C ILE A 116 17.58 -19.47 2.37
N SER A 117 18.88 -19.76 2.23
CA SER A 117 19.91 -18.74 2.02
C SER A 117 19.68 -17.96 0.73
N ASP A 118 19.35 -18.67 -0.35
CA ASP A 118 19.12 -18.07 -1.66
C ASP A 118 17.82 -17.24 -1.68
N GLN A 119 16.73 -17.74 -1.08
CA GLN A 119 15.50 -16.97 -0.91
C GLN A 119 15.75 -15.68 -0.11
N LYS A 120 16.54 -15.75 0.97
CA LYS A 120 16.88 -14.58 1.79
C LYS A 120 17.65 -13.53 0.98
N LYS A 121 18.69 -13.95 0.24
CA LYS A 121 19.48 -13.05 -0.64
C LYS A 121 18.59 -12.39 -1.69
N GLN A 122 17.69 -13.14 -2.31
CA GLN A 122 16.77 -12.60 -3.32
C GLN A 122 15.79 -11.58 -2.72
N SER A 123 15.26 -11.88 -1.53
CA SER A 123 14.35 -10.97 -0.81
C SER A 123 15.05 -9.65 -0.46
N GLU A 124 16.27 -9.72 0.09
CA GLU A 124 17.09 -8.55 0.41
C GLU A 124 17.45 -7.73 -0.84
N TYR A 125 17.81 -8.39 -1.95
CA TYR A 125 18.06 -7.72 -3.23
C TYR A 125 16.82 -6.99 -3.74
N ASN A 126 15.67 -7.67 -3.77
CA ASN A 126 14.40 -7.08 -4.21
C ASN A 126 13.99 -5.88 -3.34
N GLN A 127 14.23 -5.96 -2.02
CA GLN A 127 13.98 -4.86 -1.09
C GLN A 127 14.87 -3.65 -1.39
N LYS A 128 16.17 -3.86 -1.62
CA LYS A 128 17.11 -2.77 -1.98
C LYS A 128 16.73 -2.10 -3.29
N ILE A 129 16.30 -2.86 -4.30
CA ILE A 129 15.83 -2.30 -5.58
C ILE A 129 14.57 -1.45 -5.36
N LYS A 130 13.59 -1.95 -4.61
CA LYS A 130 12.37 -1.19 -4.28
C LYS A 130 12.70 0.12 -3.55
N GLN A 131 13.61 0.07 -2.58
CA GLN A 131 14.07 1.26 -1.85
C GLN A 131 14.74 2.27 -2.77
N ARG A 132 15.69 1.84 -3.61
CA ARG A 132 16.36 2.73 -4.58
C ARG A 132 15.40 3.39 -5.55
N VAL A 133 14.42 2.63 -6.07
CA VAL A 133 13.39 3.19 -6.97
C VAL A 133 12.53 4.21 -6.24
N HIS A 134 12.15 3.95 -4.99
CA HIS A 134 11.38 4.90 -4.19
C HIS A 134 12.18 6.17 -3.86
N GLU A 135 13.45 6.03 -3.47
CA GLU A 135 14.37 7.15 -3.21
C GLU A 135 14.61 8.00 -4.46
N ALA A 136 14.83 7.37 -5.62
CA ALA A 136 15.00 8.09 -6.88
C ALA A 136 13.75 8.89 -7.25
N LYS A 137 12.55 8.30 -7.11
CA LYS A 137 11.28 9.01 -7.33
C LYS A 137 11.09 10.18 -6.36
N LYS A 138 11.48 10.01 -5.09
CA LYS A 138 11.43 11.07 -4.09
C LYS A 138 12.38 12.22 -4.45
N LEU A 139 13.62 11.91 -4.83
CA LEU A 139 14.60 12.91 -5.28
C LEU A 139 14.10 13.68 -6.50
N ASP A 140 13.50 12.98 -7.47
CA ASP A 140 12.89 13.61 -8.65
C ASP A 140 11.76 14.57 -8.27
N TYR A 141 10.84 14.13 -7.40
CA TYR A 141 9.76 14.97 -6.86
C TYR A 141 10.27 16.23 -6.15
N GLU A 142 11.23 16.08 -5.22
CA GLU A 142 11.81 17.21 -4.48
C GLU A 142 12.49 18.20 -5.44
N SER A 143 13.21 17.69 -6.46
CA SER A 143 13.86 18.53 -7.46
C SER A 143 12.85 19.31 -8.31
N ALA A 144 11.72 18.71 -8.66
CA ALA A 144 10.65 19.37 -9.40
C ALA A 144 9.91 20.39 -8.52
N LEU A 145 9.67 20.05 -7.25
CA LEU A 145 9.03 20.95 -6.28
C LEU A 145 9.87 22.21 -6.03
N LEU A 146 11.20 22.10 -6.05
CA LEU A 146 12.10 23.27 -5.98
C LEU A 146 11.90 24.23 -7.15
N LYS A 147 11.76 23.72 -8.38
CA LYS A 147 11.48 24.55 -9.57
C LYS A 147 10.12 25.25 -9.45
N ILE A 148 9.11 24.53 -8.98
CA ILE A 148 7.78 25.11 -8.72
C ILE A 148 7.86 26.21 -7.67
N ARG A 149 8.63 26.01 -6.59
CA ARG A 149 8.84 26.99 -5.53
C ARG A 149 9.47 28.27 -6.04
N GLU A 150 10.51 28.16 -6.88
CA GLU A 150 11.15 29.33 -7.50
C GLU A 150 10.16 30.13 -8.36
N ARG A 151 9.37 29.44 -9.19
CA ARG A 151 8.32 30.07 -10.00
C ARG A 151 7.27 30.75 -9.14
N PHE A 152 6.82 30.10 -8.07
CA PHE A 152 5.85 30.62 -7.13
C PHE A 152 6.32 31.93 -6.45
N ILE A 153 7.58 31.97 -5.99
CA ILE A 153 8.18 33.17 -5.39
C ILE A 153 8.28 34.30 -6.43
N ASN A 154 8.67 33.98 -7.66
CA ASN A 154 8.81 34.98 -8.72
C ASN A 154 7.45 35.53 -9.21
N ALA A 155 6.38 34.72 -9.14
CA ALA A 155 5.04 35.12 -9.53
C ALA A 155 4.50 36.32 -8.73
N GLU A 156 4.96 36.52 -7.48
CA GLU A 156 4.63 37.69 -6.66
C GLU A 156 4.98 39.03 -7.32
N LYS A 157 5.99 39.06 -8.20
CA LYS A 157 6.46 40.27 -8.88
C LYS A 157 5.69 40.57 -10.18
N LEU A 158 4.75 39.71 -10.57
CA LEU A 158 4.00 39.83 -11.82
C LEU A 158 2.78 40.74 -11.67
N THR A 159 2.28 41.24 -12.80
CA THR A 159 0.98 41.93 -12.83
C THR A 159 -0.16 40.97 -12.48
N PRO A 160 -1.30 41.45 -11.94
CA PRO A 160 -2.39 40.57 -11.49
C PRO A 160 -2.84 39.54 -12.54
N GLN A 161 -2.99 39.93 -13.81
CA GLN A 161 -3.37 38.99 -14.87
C GLN A 161 -2.30 37.92 -15.10
N LYS A 162 -1.03 38.33 -15.24
CA LYS A 162 0.09 37.39 -15.46
C LYS A 162 0.28 36.44 -14.28
N LYS A 163 0.01 36.94 -13.07
CA LYS A 163 0.07 36.17 -11.82
C LYS A 163 -0.98 35.05 -11.78
N GLY A 164 -2.21 35.33 -12.21
CA GLY A 164 -3.28 34.32 -12.35
C GLY A 164 -2.88 33.20 -13.33
N TYR A 165 -2.43 33.57 -14.53
CA TYR A 165 -1.96 32.58 -15.51
C TYR A 165 -0.75 31.77 -15.02
N GLU A 166 0.15 32.37 -14.25
CA GLU A 166 1.28 31.65 -13.67
C GLU A 166 0.82 30.67 -12.58
N LEU A 167 -0.23 30.99 -11.82
CA LEU A 167 -0.84 30.08 -10.85
C LEU A 167 -1.42 28.83 -11.51
N GLU A 168 -2.13 28.99 -12.63
CA GLU A 168 -2.70 27.86 -13.40
C GLU A 168 -1.61 26.87 -13.82
N LYS A 169 -0.47 27.40 -14.30
CA LYS A 169 0.68 26.58 -14.71
C LYS A 169 1.35 25.92 -13.51
N ILE A 170 1.59 26.66 -12.43
CA ILE A 170 2.17 26.13 -11.19
C ILE A 170 1.31 25.01 -10.63
N PHE A 171 -0.01 25.21 -10.58
CA PHE A 171 -0.95 24.22 -10.07
C PHE A 171 -0.94 22.96 -10.93
N SER A 172 -1.01 23.09 -12.24
CA SER A 172 -0.98 21.96 -13.16
C SER A 172 0.33 21.15 -13.04
N GLU A 173 1.47 21.83 -12.95
CA GLU A 173 2.76 21.17 -12.73
C GLU A 173 2.82 20.47 -11.36
N LEU A 174 2.33 21.12 -10.30
CA LEU A 174 2.25 20.54 -8.97
C LEU A 174 1.42 19.26 -8.94
N MET A 175 0.28 19.23 -9.65
CA MET A 175 -0.55 18.03 -9.76
C MET A 175 0.17 16.91 -10.52
N ARG A 176 0.82 17.24 -11.64
CA ARG A 176 1.59 16.28 -12.45
C ARG A 176 2.70 15.63 -11.63
N ILE A 177 3.52 16.41 -10.92
CA ILE A 177 4.61 15.85 -10.08
C ILE A 177 4.07 15.08 -8.88
N SER A 178 2.89 15.46 -8.38
CA SER A 178 2.18 14.72 -7.33
C SER A 178 1.54 13.43 -7.84
N GLY A 179 1.55 13.15 -9.16
CA GLY A 179 0.88 11.98 -9.73
C GLY A 179 -0.65 12.07 -9.69
N ILE A 180 -1.20 13.28 -9.56
CA ILE A 180 -2.63 13.55 -9.59
C ILE A 180 -3.01 13.89 -11.03
N PRO A 181 -3.92 13.14 -11.68
CA PRO A 181 -4.38 13.47 -13.02
C PRO A 181 -5.01 14.86 -13.03
N VAL A 182 -4.54 15.71 -13.95
CA VAL A 182 -4.99 17.10 -14.11
C VAL A 182 -5.32 17.37 -15.57
N GLU A 183 -6.43 18.05 -15.78
CA GLU A 183 -6.82 18.68 -17.04
C GLU A 183 -6.52 20.18 -16.91
N GLU A 184 -5.76 20.72 -17.87
CA GLU A 184 -5.45 22.15 -17.95
C GLU A 184 -6.70 22.98 -18.30
N SER A 185 -6.60 24.31 -18.25
CA SER A 185 -7.76 25.19 -18.47
C SER A 185 -8.46 24.91 -19.81
N PHE A 186 -9.79 24.85 -19.76
CA PHE A 186 -10.62 24.50 -20.90
C PHE A 186 -11.90 25.32 -20.95
N LYS A 187 -12.46 25.45 -22.16
CA LYS A 187 -13.70 26.17 -22.41
C LYS A 187 -14.80 25.21 -22.81
N ILE A 188 -15.89 25.26 -22.07
CA ILE A 188 -17.19 24.73 -22.49
C ILE A 188 -17.99 25.92 -23.04
N ILE A 189 -18.98 25.71 -23.90
CA ILE A 189 -19.78 26.78 -24.53
C ILE A 189 -20.25 27.79 -23.47
N GLY A 190 -19.67 28.99 -23.47
CA GLY A 190 -19.99 30.07 -22.52
C GLY A 190 -19.37 29.98 -21.12
N GLU A 191 -18.57 28.95 -20.82
CA GLU A 191 -18.02 28.67 -19.48
C GLU A 191 -16.51 28.39 -19.56
N GLN A 192 -15.69 29.16 -18.82
CA GLN A 192 -14.26 28.88 -18.66
C GLN A 192 -14.02 28.18 -17.32
N ILE A 193 -13.25 27.10 -17.35
CA ILE A 193 -12.82 26.34 -16.18
C ILE A 193 -11.29 26.38 -16.13
N ASP A 194 -10.72 26.78 -15.00
CA ASP A 194 -9.26 26.99 -14.87
C ASP A 194 -8.49 25.65 -14.85
N GLY A 195 -9.19 24.55 -14.52
CA GLY A 195 -8.71 23.19 -14.68
C GLY A 195 -9.62 22.17 -14.00
N ALA A 196 -9.25 20.91 -14.07
CA ALA A 196 -9.89 19.86 -13.28
C ALA A 196 -8.85 18.86 -12.78
N ILE A 197 -9.06 18.27 -11.61
CA ILE A 197 -8.25 17.14 -11.13
C ILE A 197 -9.12 15.92 -10.89
N LYS A 198 -8.55 14.73 -11.05
CA LYS A 198 -9.17 13.48 -10.63
C LYS A 198 -8.56 13.02 -9.31
N TYR A 199 -9.34 13.03 -8.24
CA TYR A 199 -8.91 12.61 -6.92
C TYR A 199 -9.95 11.71 -6.27
N ASP A 200 -9.53 10.56 -5.74
CA ASP A 200 -10.40 9.55 -5.12
C ASP A 200 -11.64 9.21 -5.98
N SER A 201 -11.41 8.87 -7.26
CA SER A 201 -12.45 8.56 -8.26
C SER A 201 -13.45 9.69 -8.57
N ASN A 202 -13.29 10.89 -8.02
CA ASN A 202 -14.13 12.05 -8.26
C ASN A 202 -13.37 13.11 -9.08
N TYR A 203 -14.09 13.86 -9.92
CA TYR A 203 -13.56 15.05 -10.58
C TYR A 203 -13.81 16.30 -9.73
N TYR A 204 -12.75 17.08 -9.51
CA TYR A 204 -12.82 18.39 -8.88
C TYR A 204 -12.55 19.45 -9.94
N LEU A 205 -13.56 20.28 -10.24
CA LEU A 205 -13.39 21.49 -11.02
C LEU A 205 -12.61 22.51 -10.20
N ILE A 206 -11.57 23.07 -10.79
CA ILE A 206 -10.67 24.00 -10.14
C ILE A 206 -11.02 25.42 -10.57
N GLU A 207 -11.10 26.32 -9.59
CA GLU A 207 -11.07 27.76 -9.80
C GLU A 207 -9.88 28.34 -9.04
N LEU A 208 -8.99 29.05 -9.73
CA LEU A 208 -7.76 29.61 -9.17
C LEU A 208 -7.83 31.14 -9.17
N LYS A 209 -7.56 31.75 -8.02
CA LYS A 209 -7.57 33.21 -7.88
C LYS A 209 -6.30 33.72 -7.21
N TRP A 210 -5.60 34.62 -7.91
CA TRP A 210 -4.47 35.38 -7.36
C TRP A 210 -4.66 36.88 -7.51
N THR A 211 -5.70 37.40 -6.86
CA THR A 211 -6.08 38.82 -6.88
C THR A 211 -5.68 39.52 -5.59
N THR A 212 -5.37 40.82 -5.60
CA THR A 212 -4.97 41.58 -4.40
C THR A 212 -6.03 41.63 -3.31
N LYS A 213 -7.31 41.59 -3.68
CA LYS A 213 -8.43 41.53 -2.74
C LYS A 213 -8.84 40.07 -2.50
N PRO A 214 -9.31 39.74 -1.28
CA PRO A 214 -9.95 38.46 -1.01
C PRO A 214 -11.12 38.20 -1.97
N SER A 215 -11.36 36.93 -2.29
CA SER A 215 -12.43 36.56 -3.22
C SER A 215 -13.80 36.96 -2.70
N ALA A 216 -14.65 37.43 -3.61
CA ALA A 216 -16.01 37.88 -3.31
C ALA A 216 -17.05 36.77 -3.49
N HIS A 217 -18.24 36.95 -2.91
CA HIS A 217 -19.32 35.95 -2.96
C HIS A 217 -19.75 35.60 -4.40
N SER A 218 -19.73 36.56 -5.32
CA SER A 218 -20.11 36.34 -6.72
C SER A 218 -19.20 35.34 -7.44
N GLU A 219 -17.91 35.35 -7.13
CA GLU A 219 -16.93 34.42 -7.71
C GLU A 219 -17.14 33.01 -7.18
N VAL A 220 -17.39 32.88 -5.89
CA VAL A 220 -17.67 31.60 -5.24
C VAL A 220 -18.98 31.00 -5.77
N ALA A 221 -20.04 31.81 -5.87
CA ALA A 221 -21.33 31.39 -6.41
C ALA A 221 -21.22 30.88 -7.85
N SER A 222 -20.36 31.51 -8.67
CA SER A 222 -20.07 31.04 -10.03
C SER A 222 -19.60 29.58 -10.03
N LEU A 223 -18.61 29.22 -9.19
CA LEU A 223 -18.12 27.83 -9.12
C LEU A 223 -19.22 26.84 -8.68
N TYR A 224 -20.07 27.20 -7.72
CA TYR A 224 -21.18 26.33 -7.30
C TYR A 224 -22.12 26.02 -8.48
N VAL A 225 -22.49 27.03 -9.27
CA VAL A 225 -23.35 26.85 -10.46
C VAL A 225 -22.67 25.92 -11.48
N LYS A 226 -21.36 26.10 -11.72
CA LYS A 226 -20.58 25.23 -12.61
C LYS A 226 -20.62 23.77 -12.14
N VAL A 227 -20.42 23.55 -10.84
CA VAL A 227 -20.39 22.20 -10.22
C VAL A 227 -21.76 21.53 -10.26
N GLU A 228 -22.85 22.24 -9.96
CA GLU A 228 -24.21 21.68 -10.02
C GLU A 228 -24.60 21.27 -11.45
N GLY A 229 -24.08 21.95 -12.46
CA GLY A 229 -24.33 21.63 -13.87
C GLY A 229 -23.59 20.40 -14.41
N LYS A 230 -22.70 19.75 -13.65
CA LYS A 230 -21.96 18.55 -14.09
C LYS A 230 -22.35 17.31 -13.29
N MET A 231 -22.36 16.16 -13.94
CA MET A 231 -22.66 14.88 -13.29
C MET A 231 -21.58 14.51 -12.26
N GLY A 232 -21.94 14.57 -10.97
CA GLY A 232 -21.08 14.11 -9.87
C GLY A 232 -19.81 14.92 -9.63
N ALA A 233 -19.69 16.11 -10.24
CA ALA A 233 -18.52 16.95 -10.04
C ALA A 233 -18.49 17.55 -8.62
N ARG A 234 -17.27 17.81 -8.16
CA ARG A 234 -16.98 18.62 -6.97
C ARG A 234 -16.22 19.87 -7.41
N GLY A 235 -16.14 20.86 -6.54
CA GLY A 235 -15.36 22.08 -6.75
C GLY A 235 -14.20 22.17 -5.77
N LEU A 236 -13.10 22.76 -6.23
CA LEU A 236 -12.01 23.21 -5.39
C LEU A 236 -11.71 24.66 -5.75
N PHE A 237 -12.03 25.57 -4.84
CA PHE A 237 -11.73 26.99 -4.98
C PHE A 237 -10.42 27.29 -4.24
N ILE A 238 -9.47 27.91 -4.92
CA ILE A 238 -8.18 28.29 -4.34
C ILE A 238 -7.99 29.79 -4.50
N SER A 239 -8.11 30.52 -3.38
CA SER A 239 -7.85 31.96 -3.34
C SER A 239 -6.55 32.26 -2.62
N MET A 240 -5.54 32.72 -3.35
CA MET A 240 -4.21 32.98 -2.79
C MET A 240 -4.21 34.05 -1.68
N ASN A 241 -5.12 35.02 -1.75
CA ASN A 241 -5.30 36.06 -0.73
C ASN A 241 -6.53 35.80 0.18
N GLY A 242 -7.00 34.56 0.22
CA GLY A 242 -8.07 34.11 1.10
C GLY A 242 -9.45 34.64 0.72
N TYR A 243 -10.35 34.61 1.70
CA TYR A 243 -11.77 34.92 1.54
C TYR A 243 -12.19 36.04 2.49
N SER A 244 -13.16 36.84 2.08
CA SER A 244 -13.74 37.83 2.98
C SER A 244 -14.52 37.16 4.11
N LYS A 245 -14.71 37.86 5.23
CA LYS A 245 -15.49 37.32 6.36
C LYS A 245 -16.92 36.98 5.93
N GLU A 246 -17.51 37.83 5.10
CA GLU A 246 -18.86 37.64 4.56
C GLU A 246 -18.94 36.36 3.73
N VAL A 247 -17.91 36.06 2.91
CA VAL A 247 -17.85 34.79 2.16
C VAL A 247 -17.77 33.60 3.10
N VAL A 248 -16.89 33.64 4.11
CA VAL A 248 -16.73 32.54 5.08
C VAL A 248 -18.03 32.30 5.87
N GLU A 249 -18.72 33.36 6.27
CA GLU A 249 -19.98 33.29 7.03
C GLU A 249 -21.17 32.80 6.19
N SER A 250 -21.16 33.11 4.88
CA SER A 250 -22.19 32.71 3.92
C SER A 250 -21.97 31.33 3.30
N LEU A 251 -20.85 30.66 3.60
CA LEU A 251 -20.60 29.30 3.13
C LEU A 251 -21.75 28.38 3.54
N PRO A 252 -22.24 27.51 2.63
CA PRO A 252 -23.37 26.65 2.92
C PRO A 252 -23.09 25.76 4.13
N LYS A 253 -24.02 25.76 5.09
CA LYS A 253 -24.02 24.91 6.27
C LYS A 253 -25.16 23.91 6.12
N GLY A 254 -24.84 22.63 5.89
CA GLY A 254 -25.81 21.58 5.55
C GLY A 254 -26.06 21.40 4.04
N LYS A 255 -26.92 20.43 3.67
CA LYS A 255 -27.09 19.85 2.29
C LYS A 255 -25.76 19.47 1.60
N GLU A 256 -25.82 18.85 0.42
CA GLU A 256 -24.65 18.28 -0.28
C GLU A 256 -23.55 19.32 -0.49
N ILE A 257 -22.55 19.32 0.39
CA ILE A 257 -21.33 20.10 0.25
C ILE A 257 -20.55 19.51 -0.93
N LYS A 258 -20.44 20.28 -2.01
CA LYS A 258 -19.71 19.88 -3.22
C LYS A 258 -18.43 20.67 -3.46
N VAL A 259 -18.20 21.76 -2.74
CA VAL A 259 -17.06 22.66 -2.97
C VAL A 259 -16.18 22.74 -1.72
N LEU A 260 -14.87 22.59 -1.92
CA LEU A 260 -13.84 22.82 -0.91
C LEU A 260 -13.14 24.15 -1.17
N PHE A 261 -12.69 24.79 -0.11
CA PHE A 261 -12.01 26.08 -0.14
C PHE A 261 -10.62 25.92 0.42
N LEU A 262 -9.63 26.39 -0.33
CA LEU A 262 -8.24 26.49 0.09
C LEU A 262 -7.74 27.92 -0.14
N ASP A 263 -6.67 28.27 0.54
CA ASP A 263 -6.04 29.59 0.42
C ASP A 263 -4.56 29.49 0.05
N GLY A 264 -3.91 30.65 -0.09
CA GLY A 264 -2.49 30.72 -0.41
C GLY A 264 -1.58 30.07 0.63
N MET A 265 -1.99 30.01 1.91
CA MET A 265 -1.20 29.34 2.94
C MET A 265 -1.24 27.82 2.79
N HIS A 266 -2.40 27.25 2.45
CA HIS A 266 -2.49 25.83 2.11
C HIS A 266 -1.56 25.46 0.95
N ILE A 267 -1.61 26.24 -0.14
CA ILE A 267 -0.79 26.00 -1.34
C ILE A 267 0.69 26.25 -1.07
N ALA A 268 1.04 27.32 -0.35
CA ALA A 268 2.40 27.57 0.06
C ALA A 268 2.94 26.40 0.88
N ASN A 269 2.18 25.89 1.86
CA ASN A 269 2.62 24.76 2.67
C ASN A 269 2.94 23.51 1.83
N VAL A 270 2.18 23.26 0.75
CA VAL A 270 2.48 22.20 -0.21
C VAL A 270 3.77 22.48 -0.99
N ILE A 271 3.90 23.67 -1.56
CA ILE A 271 5.07 24.09 -2.37
C ILE A 271 6.37 24.12 -1.54
N PHE A 272 6.28 24.47 -0.25
CA PHE A 272 7.40 24.47 0.68
C PHE A 272 7.66 23.10 1.32
N GLY A 273 6.86 22.08 1.00
CA GLY A 273 7.10 20.70 1.43
C GLY A 273 6.72 20.41 2.88
N HIS A 274 5.85 21.22 3.49
CA HIS A 274 5.34 20.95 4.83
C HIS A 274 4.40 19.73 4.87
N TYR A 275 3.68 19.51 3.77
CA TYR A 275 2.86 18.33 3.46
C TYR A 275 2.64 18.24 1.94
N THR A 276 2.17 17.11 1.45
CA THR A 276 1.80 16.88 0.05
C THR A 276 0.40 17.40 -0.27
N PHE A 277 0.10 17.58 -1.56
CA PHE A 277 -1.25 17.98 -1.98
C PHE A 277 -2.29 16.89 -1.66
N GLN A 278 -1.90 15.62 -1.70
CA GLN A 278 -2.77 14.51 -1.28
C GLN A 278 -3.14 14.62 0.19
N GLU A 279 -2.17 14.83 1.08
CA GLU A 279 -2.44 15.01 2.52
C GLU A 279 -3.38 16.21 2.77
N LEU A 280 -3.19 17.29 2.01
CA LEU A 280 -4.10 18.45 2.05
C LEU A 280 -5.53 18.08 1.61
N MET A 281 -5.68 17.37 0.50
CA MET A 281 -6.99 16.93 0.01
C MET A 281 -7.67 15.98 0.99
N GLU A 282 -6.97 14.98 1.52
CA GLU A 282 -7.49 14.07 2.54
C GLU A 282 -7.96 14.83 3.78
N HIS A 283 -7.15 15.80 4.24
CA HIS A 283 -7.53 16.63 5.38
C HIS A 283 -8.79 17.45 5.10
N ALA A 284 -8.85 18.15 3.96
CA ALA A 284 -9.96 19.00 3.58
C ALA A 284 -11.26 18.20 3.40
N ILE A 285 -11.20 17.07 2.66
CA ILE A 285 -12.34 16.15 2.47
C ILE A 285 -12.81 15.62 3.82
N ARG A 286 -11.89 15.24 4.72
CA ARG A 286 -12.24 14.76 6.06
C ARG A 286 -12.90 15.85 6.91
N GLN A 287 -12.41 17.09 6.88
CA GLN A 287 -13.04 18.20 7.62
C GLN A 287 -14.44 18.51 7.07
N ALA A 288 -14.60 18.53 5.75
CA ALA A 288 -15.89 18.78 5.12
C ALA A 288 -16.89 17.66 5.43
N SER A 289 -16.46 16.40 5.28
CA SER A 289 -17.34 15.23 5.44
C SER A 289 -17.73 14.97 6.90
N LEU A 290 -16.79 15.14 7.84
CA LEU A 290 -17.03 14.79 9.25
C LEU A 290 -17.49 15.98 10.10
N LYS A 291 -17.13 17.20 9.73
CA LYS A 291 -17.37 18.41 10.55
C LYS A 291 -18.11 19.51 9.81
N SER A 292 -18.54 19.27 8.57
CA SER A 292 -19.13 20.30 7.70
C SER A 292 -18.24 21.54 7.54
N ASN A 293 -16.92 21.38 7.72
CA ASN A 293 -15.98 22.48 7.59
C ASN A 293 -15.28 22.40 6.23
N ILE A 294 -15.71 23.25 5.31
CA ILE A 294 -15.29 23.26 3.90
C ILE A 294 -14.09 24.17 3.65
N TYR A 295 -13.73 25.02 4.62
CA TYR A 295 -12.53 25.83 4.64
C TYR A 295 -11.70 25.46 5.89
N CYS A 296 -10.82 24.48 5.72
CA CYS A 296 -10.07 23.89 6.83
C CYS A 296 -8.88 24.75 7.29
N SER A 297 -8.27 24.34 8.41
CA SER A 297 -7.02 24.93 8.87
C SER A 297 -5.86 24.41 8.01
N ASN A 298 -4.88 25.28 7.76
CA ASN A 298 -3.66 24.95 7.04
C ASN A 298 -2.62 24.20 7.90
N ASP A 299 -2.83 24.05 9.22
CA ASP A 299 -2.01 23.22 10.10
C ASP A 299 -2.58 21.80 10.22
N LEU A 300 -1.99 20.89 9.44
CA LEU A 300 -2.39 19.49 9.41
C LEU A 300 -1.86 18.68 10.61
N LYS A 301 -0.84 19.16 11.33
CA LYS A 301 -0.08 18.36 12.31
C LYS A 301 -0.73 18.32 13.71
N ASN A 302 -1.62 19.25 14.04
CA ASN A 302 -2.12 19.43 15.41
C ASN A 302 -3.48 18.80 15.79
N LYS A 303 -4.02 17.81 15.05
CA LYS A 303 -5.34 17.23 15.36
C LYS A 303 -5.46 15.70 15.44
N GLN A 304 -4.35 14.95 15.36
CA GLN A 304 -4.37 13.51 15.71
C GLN A 304 -4.36 13.25 17.23
N LEU A 305 -4.21 14.29 18.07
CA LEU A 305 -4.08 14.17 19.54
C LEU A 305 -5.33 14.55 20.35
N LEU A 306 -6.50 14.73 19.71
CA LEU A 306 -7.75 15.10 20.42
C LEU A 306 -8.83 14.01 20.35
N SER A 307 -8.43 12.74 20.20
CA SER A 307 -9.33 11.59 20.29
C SER A 307 -8.69 10.42 21.04
N SER A 308 -8.17 10.71 22.23
CA SER A 308 -7.84 9.73 23.27
C SER A 308 -8.62 10.09 24.52
#